data_AF-A0A6N7AIX6-F1
#
_entry.id   AF-A0A6N7AIX6-F1
#
_cell.length_a   1.000
_cell.length_b   1.000
_cell.length_c   1.000
_cell.angle_alpha   90.00
_cell.angle_beta   90.00
_cell.angle_gamma   90.00
#
_symmetry.space_group_name_H-M   'P 1'
#
loop_
_entity.id
_entity.type
_entity.pdbx_description
1 polymer ?
#
loop_
_entity_poly.entity_id
_entity_poly.type
_entity_poly.pdbx_seq_one_letter_code
_entity_poly.pdbx_strand_id
1 'polypeptide(L)'
;MRWVIPVHGILLRPLGEPSSRRWDNPLNGTIETLVVLGDRVRVGVHVEGPTPVILTSARHIAERYGLRVGKTVPLRLRGEHVHLMAWDE
;
A
#
# COMPACT_ATOMS: atom_id res chain seq x y z
N MET A 1 -11.47 18.22 3.83
CA MET A 1 -11.64 17.18 2.77
C MET A 1 -11.08 15.87 3.29
N ARG A 2 -11.86 14.79 3.33
CA ARG A 2 -11.41 13.45 3.74
C ARG A 2 -11.46 12.53 2.53
N TRP A 3 -10.59 11.53 2.47
CA TRP A 3 -10.62 10.53 1.41
C TRP A 3 -10.44 9.15 2.04
N VAL A 4 -10.94 8.13 1.35
CA VAL A 4 -10.83 6.74 1.77
C VAL A 4 -10.43 5.89 0.57
N ILE A 5 -9.62 4.86 0.83
CA ILE A 5 -9.30 3.83 -0.16
C ILE A 5 -9.48 2.47 0.52
N PRO A 6 -10.15 1.50 -0.13
CA PRO A 6 -10.21 0.16 0.40
C PRO A 6 -8.81 -0.50 0.32
N VAL A 7 -8.53 -1.42 1.25
CA VAL A 7 -7.24 -2.12 1.37
C VAL A 7 -6.78 -2.75 0.04
N HIS A 8 -7.70 -3.27 -0.77
CA HIS A 8 -7.39 -3.89 -2.06
C HIS A 8 -7.00 -2.89 -3.17
N GLY A 9 -7.22 -1.59 -2.95
CA GLY A 9 -6.73 -0.51 -3.81
C GLY A 9 -5.29 -0.10 -3.55
N ILE A 10 -4.66 -0.63 -2.49
CA ILE A 10 -3.26 -0.36 -2.14
C ILE A 10 -2.41 -1.57 -2.55
N LEU A 11 -1.44 -1.35 -3.43
CA LEU A 11 -0.61 -2.42 -3.98
C LEU A 11 0.88 -2.13 -3.81
N LEU A 12 1.68 -3.19 -3.76
CA LEU A 12 3.12 -3.09 -4.00
C LEU A 12 3.34 -2.63 -5.44
N ARG A 13 4.29 -1.72 -5.63
CA ARG A 13 4.74 -1.36 -6.98
C ARG A 13 5.69 -2.45 -7.52
N PRO A 14 5.51 -2.92 -8.77
CA PRO A 14 6.44 -3.86 -9.37
C PRO A 14 7.87 -3.34 -9.41
N LEU A 15 8.83 -4.23 -9.19
CA LEU A 15 10.25 -3.90 -9.28
C LEU A 15 10.62 -3.61 -10.75
N GLY A 16 11.12 -2.41 -11.04
CA GLY A 16 11.62 -2.05 -12.37
C GLY A 16 10.61 -1.44 -13.35
N GLU A 17 9.34 -1.25 -12.96
CA GLU A 17 8.38 -0.54 -13.82
C GLU A 17 8.42 0.99 -13.58
N PRO A 18 8.46 1.81 -14.65
CA PRO A 18 8.13 3.22 -14.56
C PRO A 18 6.70 3.39 -14.03
N SER A 19 6.45 4.39 -13.20
CA SER A 19 5.11 4.76 -12.73
C SER A 19 4.26 5.29 -13.90
N SER A 20 3.76 4.43 -14.79
CA SER A 20 3.22 4.88 -16.09
C SER A 20 1.71 4.69 -16.26
N ARG A 21 0.96 4.28 -15.24
CA ARG A 21 -0.50 4.39 -15.32
C ARG A 21 -0.94 5.75 -14.81
N ARG A 22 -1.64 6.49 -15.69
CA ARG A 22 -2.12 7.88 -15.54
C ARG A 22 -2.86 8.20 -14.23
N TRP A 23 -3.29 7.18 -13.48
CA TRP A 23 -4.10 7.30 -12.26
C TRP A 23 -3.48 6.59 -11.04
N ASP A 24 -2.28 6.02 -11.15
CA ASP A 24 -1.60 5.42 -10.00
C ASP A 24 -0.91 6.53 -9.19
N ASN A 25 -1.24 6.67 -7.91
CA ASN A 25 -0.53 7.58 -7.00
C ASN A 25 0.62 6.81 -6.33
N PRO A 26 1.89 7.09 -6.68
CA PRO A 26 3.03 6.44 -6.05
C PRO A 26 3.27 7.00 -4.66
N LEU A 27 3.64 6.13 -3.72
CA LEU A 27 4.10 6.52 -2.40
C LEU A 27 5.21 5.58 -1.94
N ASN A 28 6.08 6.07 -1.08
CA ASN A 28 7.07 5.24 -0.40
C ASN A 28 6.69 5.18 1.08
N GLY A 29 6.89 4.02 1.69
CA GLY A 29 6.65 3.86 3.11
C GLY A 29 7.51 2.77 3.73
N THR A 30 7.62 2.80 5.04
CA THR A 30 8.42 1.84 5.81
C THR A 30 7.51 0.82 6.47
N ILE A 31 7.79 -0.46 6.28
CA ILE A 31 7.00 -1.53 6.91
C ILE A 31 7.20 -1.48 8.42
N GLU A 32 6.12 -1.28 9.17
CA GLU A 32 6.12 -1.31 10.64
C GLU A 32 5.64 -2.66 11.16
N THR A 33 4.64 -3.24 10.50
CA THR A 33 4.05 -4.52 10.91
C THR A 33 3.93 -5.47 9.73
N LEU A 34 4.20 -6.75 9.98
CA LEU A 34 4.09 -7.82 8.98
C LEU A 34 3.55 -9.06 9.67
N VAL A 35 2.32 -9.44 9.34
CA VAL A 35 1.60 -10.57 9.95
C VAL A 35 1.29 -11.60 8.88
N VAL A 36 1.79 -12.81 9.07
CA VAL A 36 1.51 -13.95 8.17
C VAL A 36 0.19 -14.59 8.58
N LEU A 37 -0.72 -14.72 7.61
CA LEU A 37 -2.07 -15.26 7.75
C LEU A 37 -2.25 -16.37 6.72
N GLY A 38 -1.62 -17.53 6.95
CA GLY A 38 -1.61 -18.64 6.02
C GLY A 38 -0.87 -18.32 4.71
N ASP A 39 -1.61 -18.28 3.60
CA ASP A 39 -1.12 -17.95 2.26
C ASP A 39 -1.08 -16.43 1.99
N ARG A 40 -1.56 -15.61 2.93
CA ARG A 40 -1.57 -14.15 2.85
C ARG A 40 -0.64 -13.52 3.88
N VAL A 41 -0.24 -12.29 3.60
CA VAL A 41 0.53 -11.45 4.51
C VAL A 41 -0.17 -10.09 4.61
N ARG A 42 -0.52 -9.69 5.82
CA ARG A 42 -1.00 -8.34 6.13
C ARG A 42 0.20 -7.47 6.49
N VAL A 43 0.33 -6.33 5.83
CA VAL A 43 1.47 -5.43 5.97
C VAL A 43 0.95 -4.05 6.36
N GLY A 44 1.41 -3.55 7.51
CA GLY A 44 1.21 -2.16 7.91
C GLY A 44 2.45 -1.35 7.56
N VAL A 45 2.23 -0.24 6.86
CA VAL A 45 3.28 0.61 6.29
C VAL A 45 3.08 2.03 6.79
N HIS A 46 4.11 2.56 7.43
CA HIS A 46 4.22 3.98 7.73
C HIS A 46 4.48 4.75 6.44
N VAL A 47 3.70 5.79 6.19
CA VAL A 47 3.86 6.70 5.06
C VAL A 47 3.85 8.13 5.60
N GLU A 48 4.34 9.09 4.83
CA GLU A 48 4.25 10.49 5.22
C GLU A 48 2.76 10.89 5.36
N GLY A 49 2.36 11.15 6.60
CA GLY A 49 0.97 11.45 6.95
C GLY A 49 0.55 10.87 8.30
N PRO A 50 -0.66 11.20 8.77
CA PRO A 50 -1.11 10.85 10.11
C PRO A 50 -1.61 9.41 10.24
N THR A 51 -1.77 8.67 9.14
CA THR A 51 -2.43 7.35 9.15
C THR A 51 -1.57 6.31 8.43
N PRO A 52 -1.26 5.18 9.07
CA PRO A 52 -0.54 4.09 8.43
C PRO A 52 -1.42 3.45 7.35
N VAL A 53 -0.75 3.00 6.29
CA VAL A 53 -1.37 2.34 5.16
C VAL A 53 -1.33 0.82 5.38
N ILE A 54 -2.44 0.14 5.11
CA ILE A 54 -2.53 -1.31 5.26
C ILE A 54 -2.76 -1.93 3.88
N LEU A 55 -1.96 -2.94 3.54
CA LEU A 55 -2.19 -3.79 2.38
C LEU A 55 -2.19 -5.27 2.76
N THR A 56 -2.74 -6.07 1.87
CA THR A 56 -2.65 -7.54 1.95
C THR A 56 -2.05 -8.08 0.67
N SER A 57 -1.04 -8.94 0.78
CA SER A 57 -0.38 -9.58 -0.35
C SER A 57 -0.40 -11.10 -0.20
N ALA A 58 -0.20 -11.83 -1.29
CA ALA A 58 0.08 -13.26 -1.21
C ALA A 58 1.48 -13.48 -0.63
N ARG A 59 1.66 -14.57 0.13
CA ARG A 59 2.91 -14.88 0.84
C ARG A 59 4.11 -15.01 -0.09
N HIS A 60 3.95 -15.72 -1.21
CA HIS A 60 5.02 -15.87 -2.20
C HIS A 60 5.45 -14.53 -2.82
N ILE A 61 4.55 -13.54 -2.91
CA ILE A 61 4.90 -12.19 -3.35
C ILE A 61 5.68 -11.46 -2.26
N ALA A 62 5.25 -11.57 -1.00
CA ALA A 62 5.96 -10.97 0.13
C ALA A 62 7.41 -11.51 0.23
N GLU A 63 7.59 -12.82 0.04
CA GLU A 63 8.89 -13.49 0.01
C GLU A 63 9.73 -13.03 -1.19
N ARG A 64 9.16 -13.03 -2.40
CA ARG A 64 9.83 -12.54 -3.63
C ARG A 64 10.30 -11.09 -3.51
N TYR A 65 9.51 -10.25 -2.84
CA TYR A 65 9.83 -8.84 -2.63
C TYR A 65 10.66 -8.63 -1.37
N GLY A 66 11.01 -9.69 -0.63
CA GLY A 66 11.78 -9.63 0.61
C GLY A 66 11.20 -8.64 1.61
N LEU A 67 9.88 -8.67 1.81
CA LEU A 67 9.20 -7.79 2.76
C LEU A 67 9.62 -8.16 4.19
N ARG A 68 10.03 -7.14 4.95
CA ARG A 68 10.41 -7.27 6.36
C ARG A 68 10.18 -5.96 7.07
N VAL A 69 9.94 -6.01 8.38
CA VAL A 69 9.85 -4.80 9.21
C VAL A 69 11.12 -3.95 9.06
N GLY A 70 10.94 -2.63 9.00
CA GLY A 70 11.98 -1.64 8.76
C GLY A 70 12.40 -1.47 7.30
N LYS A 71 11.85 -2.25 6.36
CA LYS A 71 12.15 -2.07 4.92
C LYS A 71 11.28 -0.97 4.32
N THR A 72 11.91 -0.05 3.59
CA THR A 72 11.20 0.90 2.72
C THR A 72 10.72 0.19 1.47
N VAL A 73 9.44 0.36 1.15
CA VAL A 73 8.79 -0.25 -0.01
C VAL A 73 8.03 0.79 -0.82
N PRO A 74 8.09 0.69 -2.16
CA PRO A 74 7.23 1.49 -3.00
C PRO A 74 5.82 0.88 -3.05
N LEU A 75 4.84 1.71 -2.74
CA LEU A 75 3.43 1.39 -2.85
C LEU A 75 2.79 2.21 -3.97
N ARG A 76 1.64 1.75 -4.46
CA ARG A 76 0.77 2.51 -5.35
C ARG A 76 -0.66 2.46 -4.83
N LEU A 77 -1.33 3.60 -4.88
CA LEU A 77 -2.78 3.68 -4.74
C LEU A 77 -3.38 3.64 -6.14
N ARG A 78 -4.30 2.71 -6.37
CA ARG A 78 -5.11 2.73 -7.60
C ARG A 78 -6.09 3.89 -7.53
N GLY A 79 -5.90 4.89 -8.39
CA GLY A 79 -6.76 6.08 -8.41
C GLY A 79 -8.23 5.75 -8.62
N GLU A 80 -8.55 4.67 -9.34
CA GLU A 80 -9.94 4.20 -9.50
C GLU A 80 -10.62 3.78 -8.18
N HIS A 81 -9.85 3.56 -7.11
CA HIS A 81 -10.36 3.14 -5.79
C HIS A 81 -10.26 4.25 -4.74
N VAL A 82 -9.75 5.44 -5.09
CA VAL A 82 -9.73 6.58 -4.17
C VAL A 82 -11.10 7.24 -4.17
N HIS A 83 -11.78 7.18 -3.04
CA HIS A 83 -13.06 7.85 -2.84
C HIS A 83 -12.85 9.13 -2.05
N LEU A 84 -13.15 10.26 -2.67
CA LEU A 84 -13.16 11.56 -2.00
C LEU A 84 -14.51 11.72 -1.28
N MET A 85 -14.46 11.96 0.02
CA MET A 85 -15.64 12.27 0.82
C MET A 85 -15.70 13.80 0.97
N ALA A 86 -16.83 14.38 0.60
CA ALA A 86 -17.11 15.78 0.93
C ALA A 86 -17.07 15.94 2.45
N TRP A 87 -16.61 17.11 2.89
CA TRP A 87 -16.70 17.45 4.30
C TRP A 87 -18.12 17.95 4.54
N ASP A 88 -18.94 17.18 5.24
CA ASP A 88 -20.11 17.74 5.91
C ASP A 88 -19.63 18.34 7.23
N GLU A 89 -19.99 19.60 7.47
CA GLU A 89 -19.58 20.43 8.62
C GLU A 89 -19.85 19.79 9.98
#